data_AF-A0A845Z3R9-F1
#
_entry.id   AF-A0A845Z3R9-F1
#
_cell.length_a   1.000
_cell.length_b   1.000
_cell.length_c   1.000
_cell.angle_alpha   90.00
_cell.angle_beta   90.00
_cell.angle_gamma   90.00
#
_symmetry.space_group_name_H-M   'P 1'
#
loop_
_entity.id
_entity.type
_entity.pdbx_description
1 polymer ?
#
loop_
_entity_poly.entity_id
_entity_poly.type
_entity_poly.pdbx_seq_one_letter_code
_entity_poly.pdbx_strand_id
1 'polypeptide(L)'
;IRSEVLTTLFRSAYKKSGAVGPGADLSGAFLNTAYLRGADLQGANLRGAYLSGTDLTGANLQGAALSGSNMKGVFLVGANLRDARLNGVELEGADLRAADLTGASLDNIPSIAGVDFTLVQGLSDSTRAMLCGYSGKDLGTWNSFTRTNTKSSLFSNLTDI
;
A
#
# COMPACT_ATOMS: atom_id res chain seq x y z
N ILE A 1 27.83 -1.54 11.65
CA ILE A 1 28.44 -2.38 10.60
C ILE A 1 27.73 -3.73 10.42
N ARG A 2 27.18 -4.38 11.46
CA ARG A 2 26.48 -5.68 11.30
C ARG A 2 25.01 -5.64 10.82
N SER A 3 24.27 -4.52 10.92
CA SER A 3 22.87 -4.50 10.43
C SER A 3 22.78 -4.27 8.91
N GLU A 4 23.49 -3.31 8.36
CA GLU A 4 23.39 -2.98 6.92
C GLU A 4 23.84 -4.11 6.00
N VAL A 5 24.86 -4.90 6.37
CA VAL A 5 25.35 -6.02 5.55
C VAL A 5 24.34 -7.16 5.52
N LEU A 6 23.74 -7.51 6.66
CA LEU A 6 22.66 -8.50 6.75
C LEU A 6 21.41 -8.04 6.01
N THR A 7 20.99 -6.77 6.19
CA THR A 7 19.86 -6.20 5.45
C THR A 7 20.13 -6.19 3.94
N THR A 8 21.34 -5.84 3.50
CA THR A 8 21.70 -5.82 2.06
C THR A 8 21.77 -7.21 1.44
N LEU A 9 22.24 -8.22 2.19
CA LEU A 9 22.24 -9.61 1.74
C LEU A 9 20.82 -10.16 1.58
N PHE A 10 19.91 -9.88 2.53
CA PHE A 10 18.49 -10.23 2.37
C PHE A 10 17.83 -9.46 1.22
N ARG A 11 18.13 -8.16 1.04
CA ARG A 11 17.62 -7.29 -0.06
C ARG A 11 17.92 -7.83 -1.47
N SER A 12 19.07 -8.47 -1.64
CA SER A 12 19.52 -9.01 -2.93
C SER A 12 19.02 -10.44 -3.17
N ALA A 13 18.84 -11.22 -2.09
CA ALA A 13 18.55 -12.64 -2.16
C ALA A 13 17.20 -12.95 -2.84
N TYR A 14 16.11 -12.26 -2.48
CA TYR A 14 14.79 -12.55 -3.08
C TYR A 14 14.66 -11.99 -4.51
N LYS A 15 15.34 -10.89 -4.86
CA LYS A 15 15.34 -10.34 -6.23
C LYS A 15 15.98 -11.31 -7.25
N LYS A 16 16.90 -12.16 -6.80
CA LYS A 16 17.61 -13.13 -7.66
C LYS A 16 17.12 -14.57 -7.50
N SER A 17 16.35 -14.89 -6.46
CA SER A 17 15.86 -16.25 -6.24
C SER A 17 14.67 -16.63 -7.14
N GLY A 18 14.05 -15.65 -7.82
CA GLY A 18 12.82 -15.86 -8.60
C GLY A 18 11.57 -16.09 -7.73
N ALA A 19 11.70 -16.07 -6.40
CA ALA A 19 10.58 -16.26 -5.48
C ALA A 19 9.69 -15.00 -5.36
N VAL A 20 10.22 -13.83 -5.73
CA VAL A 20 9.53 -12.54 -5.68
C VAL A 20 9.74 -11.84 -7.03
N GLY A 21 8.65 -11.58 -7.76
CA GLY A 21 8.69 -11.04 -9.12
C GLY A 21 7.30 -10.90 -9.73
N PRO A 22 7.20 -10.52 -11.02
CA PRO A 22 5.95 -10.48 -11.75
C PRO A 22 5.23 -11.83 -11.72
N GLY A 23 3.94 -11.82 -11.42
CA GLY A 23 3.09 -13.02 -11.38
C GLY A 23 3.41 -14.00 -10.25
N ALA A 24 4.31 -13.65 -9.31
CA ALA A 24 4.65 -14.53 -8.20
C ALA A 24 3.43 -14.89 -7.36
N ASP A 25 3.34 -16.14 -6.91
CA ASP A 25 2.34 -16.55 -5.92
C ASP A 25 2.92 -16.38 -4.51
N LEU A 26 2.43 -15.36 -3.83
CA LEU A 26 2.77 -14.95 -2.48
C LEU A 26 1.52 -14.94 -1.59
N SER A 27 0.49 -15.72 -1.95
CA SER A 27 -0.73 -15.82 -1.16
C SER A 27 -0.43 -16.36 0.23
N GLY A 28 -0.95 -15.70 1.27
CA GLY A 28 -0.69 -16.03 2.66
C GLY A 28 0.78 -15.86 3.12
N ALA A 29 1.66 -15.31 2.29
CA ALA A 29 3.08 -15.19 2.62
C ALA A 29 3.31 -14.26 3.83
N PHE A 30 4.28 -14.63 4.66
CA PHE A 30 4.75 -13.79 5.77
C PHE A 30 5.82 -12.83 5.27
N LEU A 31 5.42 -11.60 4.98
CA LEU A 31 6.26 -10.54 4.42
C LEU A 31 6.37 -9.32 5.35
N ASN A 32 5.89 -9.43 6.59
CA ASN A 32 5.91 -8.33 7.55
C ASN A 32 7.30 -7.72 7.64
N THR A 33 7.39 -6.39 7.58
CA THR A 33 8.64 -5.62 7.62
C THR A 33 9.65 -5.94 6.50
N ALA A 34 9.25 -6.71 5.49
CA ALA A 34 10.13 -7.01 4.38
C ALA A 34 10.48 -5.72 3.62
N TYR A 35 11.70 -5.67 3.11
CA TYR A 35 12.14 -4.57 2.27
C TYR A 35 11.86 -4.98 0.82
N LEU A 36 10.85 -4.43 0.17
CA LEU A 36 10.46 -4.73 -1.21
C LEU A 36 10.45 -3.46 -2.08
N ARG A 37 11.25 -2.47 -1.71
CA ARG A 37 11.38 -1.20 -2.42
C ARG A 37 11.75 -1.40 -3.88
N GLY A 38 10.94 -0.81 -4.76
CA GLY A 38 11.08 -0.91 -6.22
C GLY A 38 11.00 -2.34 -6.74
N ALA A 39 10.41 -3.28 -6.00
CA ALA A 39 10.17 -4.63 -6.49
C ALA A 39 9.15 -4.60 -7.64
N ASP A 40 9.37 -5.45 -8.63
CA ASP A 40 8.36 -5.69 -9.66
C ASP A 40 7.49 -6.87 -9.21
N LEU A 41 6.25 -6.56 -8.88
CA LEU A 41 5.20 -7.46 -8.38
C LEU A 41 3.96 -7.38 -9.29
N GLN A 42 4.15 -6.99 -10.55
CA GLN A 42 3.07 -6.89 -11.52
C GLN A 42 2.30 -8.21 -11.58
N GLY A 43 0.98 -8.15 -11.37
CA GLY A 43 0.10 -9.32 -11.41
C GLY A 43 0.35 -10.36 -10.30
N ALA A 44 1.19 -10.08 -9.30
CA ALA A 44 1.48 -11.03 -8.23
C ALA A 44 0.20 -11.36 -7.41
N ASN A 45 0.11 -12.59 -6.95
CA ASN A 45 -0.94 -13.02 -6.04
C ASN A 45 -0.48 -12.81 -4.59
N LEU A 46 -0.99 -11.79 -3.93
CA LEU A 46 -0.70 -11.42 -2.53
C LEU A 46 -1.95 -11.58 -1.63
N ARG A 47 -2.93 -12.37 -2.06
CA ARG A 47 -4.17 -12.56 -1.30
C ARG A 47 -3.87 -13.10 0.09
N GLY A 48 -4.43 -12.46 1.11
CA GLY A 48 -4.22 -12.84 2.51
C GLY A 48 -2.77 -12.75 2.99
N ALA A 49 -1.86 -12.12 2.24
CA ALA A 49 -0.47 -11.97 2.67
C ALA A 49 -0.37 -11.09 3.93
N TYR A 50 0.64 -11.36 4.76
CA TYR A 50 0.95 -10.55 5.92
C TYR A 50 2.02 -9.53 5.54
N LEU A 51 1.60 -8.31 5.24
CA LEU A 51 2.41 -7.21 4.72
C LEU A 51 2.59 -6.06 5.72
N SER A 52 2.29 -6.26 7.00
CA SER A 52 2.36 -5.17 7.97
C SER A 52 3.77 -4.58 8.07
N GLY A 53 3.87 -3.26 7.97
CA GLY A 53 5.15 -2.53 7.99
C GLY A 53 6.09 -2.80 6.81
N THR A 54 5.64 -3.46 5.74
CA THR A 54 6.48 -3.75 4.56
C THR A 54 6.84 -2.46 3.83
N ASP A 55 8.08 -2.35 3.36
CA ASP A 55 8.50 -1.24 2.49
C ASP A 55 8.31 -1.62 1.01
N LEU A 56 7.20 -1.18 0.42
CA LEU A 56 6.86 -1.31 -1.01
C LEU A 56 7.00 0.04 -1.74
N THR A 57 7.83 0.95 -1.22
CA THR A 57 8.07 2.27 -1.83
C THR A 57 8.48 2.09 -3.30
N GLY A 58 7.79 2.76 -4.22
CA GLY A 58 8.03 2.71 -5.67
C GLY A 58 7.91 1.32 -6.29
N ALA A 59 7.30 0.33 -5.61
CA ALA A 59 7.08 -0.99 -6.19
C ALA A 59 6.06 -0.94 -7.32
N ASN A 60 6.20 -1.84 -8.29
CA ASN A 60 5.22 -2.06 -9.33
C ASN A 60 4.26 -3.17 -8.89
N LEU A 61 3.03 -2.81 -8.49
CA LEU A 61 1.96 -3.72 -8.06
C LEU A 61 0.80 -3.70 -9.06
N GLN A 62 1.03 -3.27 -10.30
CA GLN A 62 -0.03 -3.19 -11.30
C GLN A 62 -0.72 -4.55 -11.47
N GLY A 63 -2.05 -4.58 -11.34
CA GLY A 63 -2.87 -5.78 -11.46
C GLY A 63 -2.66 -6.81 -10.35
N ALA A 64 -1.89 -6.50 -9.29
CA ALA A 64 -1.65 -7.42 -8.19
C ALA A 64 -2.95 -7.72 -7.42
N ALA A 65 -3.09 -8.97 -6.97
CA ALA A 65 -4.24 -9.41 -6.18
C ALA A 65 -3.91 -9.37 -4.68
N LEU A 66 -4.36 -8.33 -3.97
CA LEU A 66 -4.05 -8.08 -2.57
C LEU A 66 -5.23 -8.36 -1.63
N SER A 67 -6.35 -8.89 -2.14
CA SER A 67 -7.59 -8.98 -1.37
C SER A 67 -7.40 -9.72 -0.05
N GLY A 68 -7.89 -9.12 1.04
CA GLY A 68 -7.78 -9.65 2.41
C GLY A 68 -6.38 -9.65 3.02
N SER A 69 -5.37 -9.02 2.39
CA SER A 69 -4.03 -8.92 2.98
C SER A 69 -3.99 -7.94 4.16
N ASN A 70 -3.13 -8.23 5.15
CA ASN A 70 -2.84 -7.29 6.23
C ASN A 70 -1.77 -6.30 5.76
N MET A 71 -2.15 -5.06 5.50
CA MET A 71 -1.28 -3.99 5.00
C MET A 71 -1.12 -2.84 6.02
N LYS A 72 -1.33 -3.12 7.31
CA LYS A 72 -1.21 -2.11 8.38
C LYS A 72 0.18 -1.50 8.39
N GLY A 73 0.25 -0.17 8.34
CA GLY A 73 1.51 0.58 8.33
C GLY A 73 2.43 0.28 7.15
N VAL A 74 1.91 -0.25 6.03
CA VAL A 74 2.72 -0.48 4.83
C VAL A 74 3.20 0.84 4.23
N PHE A 75 4.40 0.86 3.66
CA PHE A 75 4.91 2.01 2.91
C PHE A 75 4.74 1.76 1.41
N LEU A 76 3.90 2.55 0.76
CA LEU A 76 3.57 2.46 -0.68
C LEU A 76 3.87 3.77 -1.41
N VAL A 77 4.77 4.59 -0.86
CA VAL A 77 5.09 5.91 -1.43
C VAL A 77 5.50 5.76 -2.90
N GLY A 78 4.78 6.40 -3.82
CA GLY A 78 5.03 6.34 -5.26
C GLY A 78 4.84 4.96 -5.90
N ALA A 79 4.18 4.02 -5.22
CA ALA A 79 3.93 2.69 -5.80
C ALA A 79 2.89 2.74 -6.93
N ASN A 80 3.07 1.89 -7.93
CA ASN A 80 2.09 1.69 -8.99
C ASN A 80 1.09 0.61 -8.55
N LEU A 81 -0.12 0.99 -8.18
CA LEU A 81 -1.21 0.10 -7.77
C LEU A 81 -2.34 0.06 -8.82
N ARG A 82 -2.04 0.44 -10.06
CA ARG A 82 -3.04 0.46 -11.13
C ARG A 82 -3.70 -0.91 -11.29
N ASP A 83 -5.02 -0.93 -11.39
CA ASP A 83 -5.82 -2.15 -11.54
C ASP A 83 -5.61 -3.21 -10.42
N ALA A 84 -4.98 -2.82 -9.29
CA ALA A 84 -4.75 -3.72 -8.16
C ALA A 84 -6.06 -4.01 -7.42
N ARG A 85 -6.20 -5.23 -6.89
CA ARG A 85 -7.40 -5.66 -6.17
C ARG A 85 -7.19 -5.57 -4.67
N LEU A 86 -7.58 -4.45 -4.08
CA LEU A 86 -7.42 -4.11 -2.65
C LEU A 86 -8.70 -4.38 -1.84
N ASN A 87 -9.56 -5.31 -2.26
CA ASN A 87 -10.81 -5.56 -1.55
C ASN A 87 -10.54 -6.15 -0.16
N GLY A 88 -11.12 -5.56 0.88
CA GLY A 88 -11.02 -6.05 2.27
C GLY A 88 -9.62 -6.03 2.88
N VAL A 89 -8.70 -5.22 2.34
CA VAL A 89 -7.37 -5.07 2.95
C VAL A 89 -7.44 -4.29 4.27
N GLU A 90 -6.51 -4.57 5.17
CA GLU A 90 -6.30 -3.78 6.39
C GLU A 90 -5.25 -2.69 6.09
N LEU A 91 -5.65 -1.41 6.02
CA LEU A 91 -4.77 -0.31 5.60
C LEU A 91 -4.39 0.64 6.74
N GLU A 92 -4.79 0.39 7.97
CA GLU A 92 -4.60 1.34 9.07
C GLU A 92 -3.14 1.78 9.19
N GLY A 93 -2.91 3.10 9.17
CA GLY A 93 -1.57 3.71 9.20
C GLY A 93 -0.75 3.60 7.91
N ALA A 94 -1.29 3.08 6.80
CA ALA A 94 -0.57 2.95 5.54
C ALA A 94 -0.17 4.31 4.95
N ASP A 95 1.00 4.37 4.33
CA ASP A 95 1.52 5.54 3.62
C ASP A 95 1.37 5.32 2.11
N LEU A 96 0.29 5.85 1.52
CA LEU A 96 -0.03 5.76 0.09
C LEU A 96 0.45 6.99 -0.69
N ARG A 97 1.29 7.85 -0.11
CA ARG A 97 1.62 9.14 -0.74
C ARG A 97 2.14 8.98 -2.16
N ALA A 98 1.61 9.76 -3.08
CA ALA A 98 1.97 9.70 -4.50
C ALA A 98 1.76 8.34 -5.20
N ALA A 99 1.06 7.38 -4.60
CA ALA A 99 0.72 6.12 -5.25
C ALA A 99 -0.32 6.33 -6.37
N ASP A 100 -0.25 5.53 -7.43
CA ASP A 100 -1.25 5.50 -8.49
C ASP A 100 -2.26 4.38 -8.24
N LEU A 101 -3.50 4.75 -7.91
CA LEU A 101 -4.62 3.83 -7.68
C LEU A 101 -5.60 3.79 -8.86
N THR A 102 -5.20 4.23 -10.06
CA THR A 102 -6.08 4.22 -11.24
C THR A 102 -6.61 2.81 -11.49
N GLY A 103 -7.94 2.65 -11.45
CA GLY A 103 -8.59 1.35 -11.67
C GLY A 103 -8.48 0.36 -10.51
N ALA A 104 -7.84 0.72 -9.39
CA ALA A 104 -7.76 -0.14 -8.23
C ALA A 104 -9.12 -0.29 -7.55
N SER A 105 -9.45 -1.50 -7.08
CA SER A 105 -10.70 -1.78 -6.37
C SER A 105 -10.48 -1.71 -4.85
N LEU A 106 -11.19 -0.80 -4.18
CA LEU A 106 -11.02 -0.47 -2.74
C LEU A 106 -12.26 -0.86 -1.92
N ASP A 107 -12.93 -1.94 -2.30
CA ASP A 107 -14.21 -2.31 -1.70
C ASP A 107 -14.02 -2.97 -0.32
N ASN A 108 -14.97 -2.75 0.59
CA ASN A 108 -15.03 -3.41 1.90
C ASN A 108 -13.80 -3.21 2.80
N ILE A 109 -13.10 -2.08 2.70
CA ILE A 109 -11.98 -1.77 3.60
C ILE A 109 -12.53 -1.54 5.02
N PRO A 110 -12.09 -2.29 6.05
CA PRO A 110 -12.67 -2.17 7.39
C PRO A 110 -12.43 -0.81 8.05
N SER A 111 -11.25 -0.22 7.84
CA SER A 111 -10.86 1.09 8.38
C SER A 111 -9.79 1.73 7.51
N ILE A 112 -9.83 3.05 7.43
CA ILE A 112 -8.80 3.88 6.79
C ILE A 112 -8.07 4.77 7.82
N ALA A 113 -8.19 4.45 9.11
CA ALA A 113 -7.60 5.25 10.18
C ALA A 113 -6.09 5.44 9.98
N GLY A 114 -5.65 6.69 9.89
CA GLY A 114 -4.25 7.04 9.75
C GLY A 114 -3.66 6.73 8.37
N VAL A 115 -4.46 6.34 7.38
CA VAL A 115 -3.97 6.24 5.99
C VAL A 115 -3.63 7.64 5.48
N ASP A 116 -2.48 7.79 4.83
CA ASP A 116 -2.06 9.03 4.17
C ASP A 116 -2.27 8.94 2.65
N PHE A 117 -3.24 9.71 2.15
CA PHE A 117 -3.59 9.80 0.74
C PHE A 117 -3.00 11.01 0.00
N THR A 118 -2.00 11.68 0.58
CA THR A 118 -1.44 12.92 0.01
C THR A 118 -0.82 12.64 -1.36
N LEU A 119 -1.24 13.37 -2.39
CA LEU A 119 -0.82 13.21 -3.79
C LEU A 119 -1.20 11.87 -4.44
N VAL A 120 -2.12 11.09 -3.84
CA VAL A 120 -2.63 9.86 -4.46
C VAL A 120 -3.33 10.19 -5.79
N GLN A 121 -3.01 9.41 -6.81
CA GLN A 121 -3.55 9.55 -8.16
C GLN A 121 -4.62 8.49 -8.44
N GLY A 122 -5.48 8.74 -9.43
CA GLY A 122 -6.37 7.72 -9.98
C GLY A 122 -7.60 7.34 -9.15
N LEU A 123 -7.84 8.01 -8.01
CA LEU A 123 -9.08 7.86 -7.25
C LEU A 123 -10.26 8.46 -8.03
N SER A 124 -11.22 7.61 -8.40
CA SER A 124 -12.49 8.07 -8.99
C SER A 124 -13.31 8.90 -7.99
N ASP A 125 -14.21 9.74 -8.49
CA ASP A 125 -15.11 10.54 -7.64
C ASP A 125 -15.95 9.66 -6.71
N SER A 126 -16.44 8.52 -7.20
CA SER A 126 -17.19 7.55 -6.39
C SER A 126 -16.34 6.93 -5.29
N THR A 127 -15.10 6.56 -5.60
CA THR A 127 -14.16 6.02 -4.59
C THR A 127 -13.84 7.09 -3.55
N ARG A 128 -13.61 8.33 -3.98
CA ARG A 128 -13.33 9.44 -3.07
C ARG A 128 -14.53 9.73 -2.16
N ALA A 129 -15.75 9.76 -2.70
CA ALA A 129 -16.97 9.92 -1.92
C ALA A 129 -17.15 8.80 -0.88
N MET A 130 -16.86 7.55 -1.27
CA MET A 130 -16.86 6.40 -0.35
C MET A 130 -15.84 6.59 0.79
N LEU A 131 -14.58 6.95 0.48
CA LEU A 131 -13.54 7.19 1.48
C LEU A 131 -13.90 8.34 2.43
N CYS A 132 -14.49 9.41 1.91
CA CYS A 132 -15.00 10.53 2.72
C CYS A 132 -16.18 10.14 3.63
N GLY A 133 -16.85 9.01 3.36
CA GLY A 133 -17.96 8.49 4.15
C GLY A 133 -17.54 7.68 5.39
N TYR A 134 -16.25 7.44 5.61
CA TYR A 134 -15.76 6.76 6.81
C TYR A 134 -16.00 7.58 8.08
N SER A 135 -15.89 6.90 9.24
CA SER A 135 -16.18 7.51 10.52
C SER A 135 -15.28 8.71 10.82
N GLY A 136 -15.78 9.66 11.64
CA GLY A 136 -14.95 10.79 12.10
C GLY A 136 -13.67 10.35 12.84
N LYS A 137 -13.69 9.16 13.47
CA LYS A 137 -12.51 8.55 14.08
C LYS A 137 -11.48 8.17 13.01
N ASP A 138 -11.89 7.47 11.95
CA ASP A 138 -10.98 7.08 10.86
C ASP A 138 -10.39 8.32 10.19
N LEU A 139 -11.26 9.25 9.79
CA LEU A 139 -10.88 10.48 9.10
C LEU A 139 -9.97 11.37 9.96
N GLY A 140 -10.22 11.46 11.27
CA GLY A 140 -9.45 12.28 12.19
C GLY A 140 -8.15 11.64 12.68
N THR A 141 -7.90 10.36 12.39
CA THR A 141 -6.70 9.67 12.86
C THR A 141 -5.46 10.15 12.12
N TRP A 142 -4.42 10.47 12.89
CA TRP A 142 -3.11 10.86 12.37
C TRP A 142 -2.31 9.63 11.93
N ASN A 143 -1.59 9.75 10.83
CA ASN A 143 -0.57 8.77 10.47
C ASN A 143 0.62 8.93 11.44
N SER A 144 1.23 7.83 11.89
CA SER A 144 2.35 7.89 12.83
C SER A 144 3.70 8.26 12.18
N PHE A 145 3.81 8.09 10.87
CA PHE A 145 5.03 8.36 10.08
C PHE A 145 4.96 9.69 9.33
N THR A 146 3.77 10.20 9.09
CA THR A 146 3.55 11.45 8.36
C THR A 146 2.81 12.46 9.24
N ARG A 147 3.00 13.74 8.98
CA ARG A 147 2.41 14.82 9.80
C ARG A 147 1.04 15.25 9.25
N THR A 148 0.19 14.28 8.92
CA THR A 148 -1.16 14.53 8.43
C THR A 148 -2.14 13.50 8.99
N ASN A 149 -3.43 13.82 8.93
CA ASN A 149 -4.50 12.88 9.19
C ASN A 149 -5.17 12.44 7.89
N THR A 150 -5.96 11.38 7.96
CA THR A 150 -6.61 10.78 6.79
C THR A 150 -7.51 11.77 6.05
N LYS A 151 -8.27 12.59 6.78
CA LYS A 151 -9.12 13.63 6.20
C LYS A 151 -8.30 14.63 5.39
N SER A 152 -7.31 15.27 6.01
CA SER A 152 -6.50 16.31 5.38
C SER A 152 -5.77 15.79 4.16
N SER A 153 -5.23 14.57 4.21
CA SER A 153 -4.53 13.96 3.07
C SER A 153 -5.46 13.65 1.90
N LEU A 154 -6.67 13.15 2.14
CA LEU A 154 -7.69 12.92 1.10
C LEU A 154 -8.07 14.20 0.35
N PHE A 155 -8.17 15.33 1.06
CA PHE A 155 -8.57 16.62 0.47
C PHE A 155 -7.41 17.45 -0.08
N SER A 156 -6.15 17.12 0.26
CA SER A 156 -4.97 17.81 -0.28
C SER A 156 -4.84 17.68 -1.81
N ASN A 157 -5.55 16.73 -2.41
CA ASN A 157 -5.57 16.49 -3.86
C ASN A 157 -6.58 17.39 -4.62
N LEU A 158 -7.09 18.46 -4.01
CA LEU A 158 -8.11 19.35 -4.58
C LEU A 158 -7.61 20.77 -4.89
N THR A 159 -6.36 21.10 -4.60
CA THR A 159 -5.85 22.47 -4.79
C THR A 159 -5.21 22.76 -6.16
N ASP A 160 -5.22 21.80 -7.09
CA ASP A 160 -4.60 21.95 -8.43
C ASP A 160 -5.61 21.83 -9.61
N ILE A 161 -6.90 22.14 -9.39
CA ILE A 161 -7.91 22.32 -10.45
C ILE A 161 -8.56 23.70 -10.30
#